data_AF-A0A453AXM0-F1
#
_entry.id   AF-A0A453AXM0-F1
#
_cell.length_a   1.000
_cell.length_b   1.000
_cell.length_c   1.000
_cell.angle_alpha   90.00
_cell.angle_beta   90.00
_cell.angle_gamma   90.00
#
_symmetry.space_group_name_H-M   'P 1'
#
loop_
_entity.id
_entity.type
_entity.pdbx_description
1 polymer ?
#
loop_
_entity_poly.entity_id
_entity_poly.type
_entity_poly.pdbx_seq_one_letter_code
_entity_poly.pdbx_strand_id
1 'polypeptide(L)'
;KDVDELREKVQEARRVKMLHCPSKAMDIKSEIYVLRDQYAEISSSSAHLLKELELHQSFKENGVPSCELEGLESLGSMLRVVVRNDVALSNSSVQWFRIQPKGHKKEIISGATKLVYAPEPHDVGRYLQAEVNLGGETSVAKTAGPLDPGLFVCLHMVI
;
A
#
# COMPACT_ATOMS: atom_id res chain seq x y z
N LYS A 1 64.36 -23.37 23.15
CA LYS A 1 63.28 -23.65 24.13
C LYS A 1 62.00 -22.91 23.77
N ASP A 2 62.04 -21.58 23.64
CA ASP A 2 60.86 -20.75 23.30
C ASP A 2 60.31 -21.00 21.88
N VAL A 3 61.19 -21.20 20.90
CA VAL A 3 60.82 -21.48 19.50
C VAL A 3 60.16 -22.87 19.34
N ASP A 4 60.61 -23.88 20.11
CA ASP A 4 60.01 -25.22 20.07
C ASP A 4 58.63 -25.24 20.70
N GLU A 5 58.46 -24.52 21.81
CA GLU A 5 57.15 -24.37 22.47
C GLU A 5 56.16 -23.60 21.57
N LEU A 6 56.62 -22.55 20.89
CA LEU A 6 55.81 -21.84 19.91
C LEU A 6 55.42 -22.75 18.73
N ARG A 7 56.33 -23.62 18.28
CA ARG A 7 56.06 -24.60 17.21
C ARG A 7 54.94 -25.57 17.61
N GLU A 8 54.96 -26.07 18.84
CA GLU A 8 53.90 -26.96 19.33
C GLU A 8 52.55 -26.24 19.45
N LYS A 9 52.53 -25.02 20.01
CA LYS A 9 51.29 -24.23 20.11
C LYS A 9 50.67 -23.93 18.74
N VAL A 10 51.49 -23.64 17.74
CA VAL A 10 51.02 -23.42 16.36
C VAL A 10 50.46 -24.70 15.75
N GLN A 11 51.08 -25.86 16.00
CA GLN A 11 50.57 -27.14 15.52
C GLN A 11 49.24 -27.52 16.18
N GLU A 12 49.09 -27.26 17.47
CA GLU A 12 47.85 -27.52 18.21
C GLU A 12 46.72 -26.59 17.74
N ALA A 13 47.01 -25.30 17.58
CA ALA A 13 46.04 -24.35 17.03
C ALA A 13 45.57 -24.73 15.62
N ARG A 14 46.47 -25.28 14.79
CA ARG A 14 46.11 -25.82 13.46
C ARG A 14 45.21 -27.04 13.57
N ARG A 15 45.49 -27.97 14.49
CA ARG A 15 44.64 -29.15 14.74
C ARG A 15 43.23 -28.75 15.15
N VAL A 16 43.11 -27.87 16.15
CA VAL A 16 41.81 -27.36 16.63
C VAL A 16 41.06 -26.66 15.50
N LYS A 17 41.73 -25.81 14.71
CA LYS A 17 41.11 -25.15 13.56
C LYS A 17 40.60 -26.15 12.52
N MET A 18 41.39 -27.18 12.19
CA MET A 18 40.96 -28.22 11.24
C MET A 18 39.79 -29.04 11.76
N LEU A 19 39.64 -29.19 13.08
CA LEU A 19 38.51 -29.92 13.68
C LEU A 19 37.20 -29.11 13.58
N HIS A 20 37.24 -27.80 13.82
CA HIS A 20 36.02 -26.97 13.88
C HIS A 20 35.62 -26.33 12.54
N CYS A 21 36.54 -26.14 11.59
CA CYS A 21 36.22 -25.58 10.28
C CYS A 21 35.17 -26.41 9.51
N PRO A 22 35.26 -27.75 9.46
CA PRO A 22 34.23 -28.59 8.83
C PRO A 22 32.86 -28.48 9.49
N SER A 23 32.80 -28.42 10.82
CA SER A 23 31.53 -28.25 11.55
C SER A 23 30.84 -26.95 11.19
N LYS A 24 31.58 -25.83 11.19
CA LYS A 24 31.04 -24.52 10.79
C LYS A 24 30.54 -24.51 9.35
N ALA A 25 31.25 -25.18 8.44
CA ALA A 25 30.82 -25.30 7.05
C ALA A 25 29.51 -26.11 6.92
N MET A 26 29.33 -27.14 7.75
CA MET A 26 28.10 -27.92 7.79
C MET A 26 26.93 -27.14 8.40
N ASP A 27 27.17 -26.36 9.45
CA ASP A 27 26.14 -25.52 10.07
C ASP A 27 25.60 -24.49 9.07
N ILE A 28 26.50 -23.78 8.38
CA ILE A 28 26.14 -22.82 7.32
C ILE A 28 25.39 -23.53 6.18
N LYS A 29 25.82 -24.73 5.79
CA LYS A 29 25.14 -25.51 4.75
C LYS A 29 23.72 -25.88 5.16
N SER A 30 23.53 -26.28 6.42
CA SER A 30 22.21 -26.58 6.99
C SER A 30 21.30 -25.34 6.97
N GLU A 31 21.82 -24.19 7.40
CA GLU A 31 21.08 -22.92 7.39
C GLU A 31 20.67 -22.51 5.97
N ILE A 32 21.56 -22.68 4.98
CA ILE A 32 21.22 -22.43 3.56
C ILE A 32 20.06 -23.30 3.08
N TYR A 33 19.99 -24.57 3.51
CA TYR A 33 18.86 -25.44 3.14
C TYR A 33 17.56 -24.95 3.76
N VAL A 34 17.57 -24.64 5.07
CA VAL A 34 16.38 -24.12 5.76
C VAL A 34 15.88 -22.83 5.12
N LEU A 35 16.78 -21.89 4.80
CA LEU A 35 16.42 -20.63 4.15
C LEU A 35 15.83 -20.84 2.75
N ARG A 36 16.34 -21.81 1.99
CA ARG A 36 15.79 -22.15 0.68
C ARG A 36 14.39 -22.73 0.76
N ASP A 37 14.14 -23.60 1.74
CA ASP A 37 12.81 -24.18 1.96
C ASP A 37 11.83 -23.07 2.38
N GLN A 38 12.21 -22.21 3.32
CA GLN A 38 11.39 -21.06 3.72
C GLN A 38 11.10 -20.12 2.54
N TYR A 39 12.10 -19.84 1.71
CA TYR A 39 11.92 -19.02 0.52
C TYR A 39 10.95 -19.66 -0.47
N ALA A 40 11.02 -20.98 -0.68
CA ALA A 40 10.10 -21.69 -1.57
C ALA A 40 8.65 -21.60 -1.07
N GLU A 41 8.43 -21.78 0.23
CA GLU A 41 7.10 -21.65 0.86
C GLU A 41 6.54 -20.23 0.74
N ILE A 42 7.35 -19.21 1.04
CA ILE A 42 6.96 -17.80 0.90
C ILE A 42 6.67 -17.46 -0.55
N SER A 43 7.52 -17.91 -1.48
CA SER A 43 7.34 -17.67 -2.91
C SER A 43 6.06 -18.33 -3.43
N SER A 44 5.75 -19.55 -2.98
CA SER A 44 4.51 -20.26 -3.31
C SER A 44 3.28 -19.50 -2.80
N SER A 45 3.32 -19.07 -1.54
CA SER A 45 2.25 -18.28 -0.92
C SER A 45 2.02 -16.95 -1.64
N SER A 46 3.10 -16.25 -2.00
CA SER A 46 3.03 -15.01 -2.76
C SER A 46 2.43 -15.22 -4.15
N ALA A 47 2.81 -16.29 -4.86
CA ALA A 47 2.25 -16.61 -6.16
C ALA A 47 0.75 -16.93 -6.07
N HIS A 48 0.34 -17.63 -5.02
CA HIS A 48 -1.08 -17.91 -4.76
C HIS A 48 -1.88 -16.62 -4.51
N LEU A 49 -1.37 -15.72 -3.66
CA LEU A 49 -2.01 -14.43 -3.38
C LEU A 49 -2.13 -13.55 -4.63
N LEU A 50 -1.08 -13.50 -5.46
CA LEU A 50 -1.14 -12.76 -6.73
C LEU A 50 -2.23 -13.31 -7.66
N LYS A 51 -2.35 -14.64 -7.75
CA LYS A 51 -3.41 -15.28 -8.53
C LYS A 51 -4.81 -14.96 -7.97
N GLU A 52 -4.96 -14.93 -6.64
CA GLU A 52 -6.22 -14.54 -6.00
C GLU A 52 -6.58 -13.08 -6.31
N LEU A 53 -5.60 -12.16 -6.26
CA LEU A 53 -5.80 -10.77 -6.65
C LEU A 53 -6.19 -10.62 -8.12
N GLU A 54 -5.56 -11.36 -9.04
CA GLU A 54 -5.93 -11.39 -10.46
C GLU A 54 -7.36 -11.92 -10.66
N LEU A 55 -7.78 -12.95 -9.90
CA LEU A 55 -9.16 -13.45 -9.92
C LEU A 55 -10.15 -12.39 -9.42
N HIS A 56 -9.84 -11.66 -8.35
CA HIS A 56 -10.68 -10.56 -7.88
C HIS A 56 -10.72 -9.37 -8.86
N GLN A 57 -9.60 -9.08 -9.53
CA GLN A 57 -9.51 -8.01 -10.51
C GLN A 57 -10.29 -8.35 -11.79
N SER A 58 -10.14 -9.57 -12.31
CA SER A 58 -10.93 -10.06 -13.46
C SER A 58 -12.44 -10.15 -13.16
N PHE A 59 -12.84 -10.42 -11.91
CA PHE A 59 -14.24 -10.36 -11.50
C PHE A 59 -14.79 -8.92 -11.48
N LYS A 60 -13.94 -7.94 -11.16
CA LYS A 60 -14.27 -6.50 -11.15
C LYS A 60 -14.22 -5.88 -12.55
N GLU A 61 -13.45 -6.45 -13.48
CA GLU A 61 -13.31 -6.02 -14.89
C GLU A 61 -14.48 -6.43 -15.80
N ASN A 62 -15.48 -7.13 -15.28
CA ASN A 62 -16.72 -7.38 -16.01
C ASN A 62 -17.57 -6.10 -16.11
N GLY A 63 -17.22 -5.24 -17.08
CA GLY A 63 -18.11 -4.28 -17.74
C GLY A 63 -18.34 -2.94 -17.06
N VAL A 64 -18.19 -2.82 -15.74
CA VAL A 64 -18.46 -1.54 -15.05
C VAL A 64 -17.20 -0.68 -15.04
N PRO A 65 -17.23 0.54 -15.62
CA PRO A 65 -16.10 1.45 -15.52
C PRO A 65 -15.86 1.81 -14.05
N SER A 66 -14.68 1.45 -13.54
CA SER A 66 -14.32 1.71 -12.15
C SER A 66 -13.61 3.06 -12.02
N CYS A 67 -14.11 3.89 -11.12
CA CYS A 67 -13.50 5.17 -10.76
C CYS A 67 -12.77 5.02 -9.42
N GLU A 68 -11.56 5.55 -9.36
CA GLU A 68 -10.74 5.60 -8.16
C GLU A 68 -10.47 7.05 -7.78
N LEU A 69 -10.18 7.28 -6.50
CA LEU A 69 -9.92 8.59 -5.95
C LEU A 69 -8.46 8.65 -5.53
N GLU A 70 -7.69 9.52 -6.18
CA GLU A 70 -6.28 9.75 -5.91
C GLU A 70 -6.07 11.07 -5.17
N GLY A 71 -5.03 11.11 -4.33
CA GLY A 71 -4.66 12.29 -3.56
C GLY A 71 -4.68 12.04 -2.07
N LEU A 72 -4.12 12.98 -1.31
CA LEU A 72 -4.09 12.88 0.15
C LEU A 72 -5.47 13.25 0.71
N GLU A 73 -6.01 12.46 1.63
CA GLU A 73 -7.31 12.70 2.25
C GLU A 73 -7.22 13.71 3.40
N SER A 74 -6.71 14.92 3.12
CA SER A 74 -6.51 15.98 4.12
C SER A 74 -6.89 17.37 3.62
N LEU A 75 -7.19 18.29 4.54
CA LEU A 75 -7.37 19.70 4.18
C LEU A 75 -6.10 20.28 3.54
N GLY A 76 -6.27 21.10 2.50
CA GLY A 76 -5.16 21.70 1.75
C GLY A 76 -4.51 20.79 0.71
N SER A 77 -4.99 19.55 0.55
CA SER A 77 -4.60 18.68 -0.54
C SER A 77 -5.49 18.90 -1.78
N MET A 78 -5.32 18.03 -2.77
CA MET A 78 -6.18 17.95 -3.93
C MET A 78 -6.53 16.49 -4.20
N LEU A 79 -7.83 16.22 -4.33
CA LEU A 79 -8.36 14.91 -4.70
C LEU A 79 -8.71 14.91 -6.19
N ARG A 80 -8.36 13.83 -6.87
CA ARG A 80 -8.58 13.63 -8.31
C ARG A 80 -9.29 12.30 -8.53
N VAL A 81 -10.36 12.34 -9.30
CA VAL A 81 -11.01 11.13 -9.78
C VAL A 81 -10.26 10.63 -11.01
N VAL A 82 -9.87 9.36 -10.98
CA VAL A 82 -9.24 8.66 -12.09
C VAL A 82 -10.18 7.57 -12.57
N VAL A 83 -10.52 7.60 -13.85
CA VAL A 83 -11.38 6.60 -14.48
C VAL A 83 -10.49 5.55 -15.12
N ARG A 84 -10.59 4.30 -14.65
CA ARG A 84 -9.82 3.17 -15.17
C ARG A 84 -10.60 2.52 -16.32
N ASN A 85 -10.72 3.22 -17.45
CA ASN A 85 -11.13 2.70 -18.76
C ASN A 85 -11.04 3.79 -19.85
N ASP A 86 -10.74 3.39 -21.10
CA ASP A 86 -10.61 4.26 -22.29
C ASP A 86 -11.97 4.75 -22.84
N VAL A 87 -13.03 4.67 -22.03
CA VAL A 87 -14.33 5.26 -22.38
C VAL A 87 -14.15 6.77 -22.31
N ALA A 88 -14.27 7.41 -23.48
CA ALA A 88 -14.00 8.82 -23.65
C ALA A 88 -14.68 9.66 -22.55
N LEU A 89 -13.86 10.29 -21.70
CA LEU A 89 -14.25 11.26 -20.66
C LEU A 89 -15.04 12.46 -21.21
N SER A 90 -15.15 12.59 -22.53
CA SER A 90 -15.79 13.71 -23.24
C SER A 90 -17.26 13.93 -22.89
N ASN A 91 -17.97 12.91 -22.40
CA ASN A 91 -19.36 13.03 -21.93
C ASN A 91 -19.52 12.68 -20.44
N SER A 92 -18.40 12.58 -19.69
CA SER A 92 -18.45 12.27 -18.27
C SER A 92 -18.82 13.49 -17.45
N SER A 93 -19.79 13.34 -16.55
CA SER A 93 -20.09 14.37 -15.55
C SER A 93 -19.74 13.84 -14.17
N VAL A 94 -19.21 14.71 -13.32
CA VAL A 94 -18.88 14.37 -11.93
C VAL A 94 -19.73 15.22 -11.02
N GLN A 95 -20.11 14.66 -9.88
CA GLN A 95 -20.68 15.41 -8.77
C GLN A 95 -20.05 14.93 -7.47
N TRP A 96 -19.59 15.88 -6.66
CA TRP A 96 -19.02 15.59 -5.34
C TRP A 96 -20.08 15.68 -4.24
N PHE A 97 -19.90 14.83 -3.24
CA PHE A 97 -20.76 14.72 -2.08
C PHE A 97 -19.93 14.60 -0.81
N ARG A 98 -20.52 15.13 0.26
CA ARG A 98 -20.02 15.10 1.61
C ARG A 98 -20.88 14.15 2.43
N ILE A 99 -20.24 13.20 3.13
CA ILE A 99 -20.94 12.17 3.89
C ILE A 99 -20.52 12.23 5.34
N GLN A 100 -21.50 12.28 6.24
CA GLN A 100 -21.24 12.31 7.68
C GLN A 100 -20.74 10.94 8.18
N PRO A 101 -19.76 10.87 9.08
CA PRO A 101 -19.26 9.60 9.59
C PRO A 101 -20.28 8.87 10.47
N LYS A 102 -21.13 9.61 11.19
CA LYS A 102 -22.14 9.07 12.12
C LYS A 102 -23.54 8.92 11.51
N GLY A 103 -23.69 9.09 10.19
CA GLY A 103 -24.98 8.93 9.53
C GLY A 103 -24.85 8.80 8.02
N HIS A 104 -25.77 8.07 7.38
CA HIS A 104 -25.77 7.87 5.93
C HIS A 104 -26.24 9.11 5.13
N LYS A 105 -26.24 10.29 5.76
CA LYS A 105 -26.67 11.53 5.13
C LYS A 105 -25.59 11.98 4.15
N LYS A 106 -25.95 11.93 2.87
CA LYS A 106 -25.16 12.38 1.73
C LYS A 106 -25.60 13.80 1.36
N GLU A 107 -24.68 14.75 1.45
CA GLU A 107 -24.90 16.17 1.15
C GLU A 107 -24.20 16.51 -0.18
N ILE A 108 -24.91 17.17 -1.10
CA ILE A 108 -24.31 17.61 -2.37
C ILE A 108 -23.40 18.81 -2.14
N ILE A 109 -22.22 18.80 -2.74
CA ILE A 109 -21.32 19.96 -2.77
C ILE A 109 -21.65 20.75 -4.05
N SER A 110 -22.48 21.77 -3.91
CA SER A 110 -22.97 22.57 -5.05
C SER A 110 -21.82 23.16 -5.86
N GLY A 111 -21.83 22.96 -7.18
CA GLY A 111 -20.81 23.47 -8.10
C GLY A 111 -19.53 22.62 -8.18
N ALA A 112 -19.37 21.62 -7.33
CA ALA A 112 -18.26 20.67 -7.41
C ALA A 112 -18.56 19.61 -8.48
N THR A 113 -18.35 19.99 -9.74
CA THR A 113 -18.61 19.14 -10.92
C THR A 113 -17.36 18.76 -11.71
N LYS A 114 -16.19 19.16 -11.22
CA LYS A 114 -14.89 18.85 -11.84
C LYS A 114 -14.41 17.49 -11.38
N LEU A 115 -13.57 16.83 -12.19
CA LEU A 115 -12.85 15.60 -11.81
C LEU A 115 -11.89 15.82 -10.63
N VAL A 116 -11.58 17.07 -10.32
CA VAL A 116 -10.65 17.48 -9.28
C VAL A 116 -11.41 18.31 -8.25
N TYR A 117 -11.17 18.02 -6.98
CA TYR A 117 -11.74 18.74 -5.85
C TYR A 117 -10.66 19.05 -4.81
N ALA A 118 -10.65 20.30 -4.36
CA ALA A 118 -9.82 20.73 -3.24
C ALA A 118 -10.70 20.72 -1.98
N PRO A 119 -10.39 19.91 -0.95
CA PRO A 119 -11.15 19.89 0.29
C PRO A 119 -11.20 21.28 0.95
N GLU A 120 -12.36 21.64 1.46
CA GLU A 120 -12.61 22.85 2.22
C GLU A 120 -12.67 22.56 3.73
N PRO A 121 -12.58 23.58 4.60
CA PRO A 121 -12.64 23.38 6.06
C PRO A 121 -13.90 22.64 6.55
N HIS A 122 -15.01 22.75 5.82
CA HIS A 122 -16.27 22.08 6.14
C HIS A 122 -16.26 20.58 5.84
N ASP A 123 -15.30 20.10 5.04
CA ASP A 123 -15.15 18.69 4.68
C ASP A 123 -14.34 17.91 5.72
N VAL A 124 -13.57 18.58 6.56
CA VAL A 124 -12.74 17.96 7.60
C VAL A 124 -13.59 17.09 8.53
N GLY A 125 -13.11 15.88 8.81
CA GLY A 125 -13.81 14.89 9.63
C GLY A 125 -15.02 14.24 8.94
N ARG A 126 -15.21 14.47 7.63
CA ARG A 126 -16.26 13.85 6.82
C ARG A 126 -15.66 13.03 5.69
N TYR A 127 -16.43 12.07 5.18
CA TYR A 127 -16.06 11.34 3.98
C TYR A 127 -16.41 12.15 2.74
N LEU A 128 -15.59 12.06 1.71
CA LEU A 128 -15.92 12.57 0.38
C LEU A 128 -16.22 11.43 -0.58
N GLN A 129 -17.22 11.66 -1.42
CA GLN A 129 -17.63 10.74 -2.47
C GLN A 129 -17.80 11.50 -3.78
N ALA A 130 -17.15 11.05 -4.83
CA ALA A 130 -17.36 11.51 -6.19
C ALA A 130 -18.20 10.48 -6.95
N GLU A 131 -19.27 10.93 -7.58
CA GLU A 131 -20.05 10.11 -8.50
C GLU A 131 -19.78 10.57 -9.92
N VAL A 132 -19.37 9.64 -10.77
CA VAL A 132 -19.04 9.87 -12.17
C VAL A 132 -20.11 9.20 -13.02
N ASN A 133 -20.82 9.98 -13.82
CA ASN A 133 -21.73 9.46 -14.83
C ASN A 133 -20.95 9.23 -16.13
N LEU A 134 -20.93 7.98 -16.59
CA LEU A 134 -20.29 7.52 -17.81
C LEU A 134 -21.37 7.00 -18.75
N GLY A 135 -21.98 7.91 -19.52
CA GLY A 135 -22.94 7.53 -20.56
C GLY A 135 -24.20 6.82 -20.05
N GLY A 136 -24.65 7.12 -18.83
CA GLY A 136 -25.83 6.51 -18.20
C GLY A 136 -25.53 5.56 -17.05
N GLU A 137 -24.28 5.10 -16.92
CA GLU A 137 -23.83 4.31 -15.76
C GLU A 137 -23.14 5.21 -14.73
N THR A 138 -23.49 5.06 -13.45
CA THR A 138 -22.89 5.86 -12.38
C THR A 138 -21.86 5.03 -11.62
N SER A 139 -20.61 5.46 -11.70
CA SER A 139 -19.50 4.89 -10.93
C SER A 139 -19.23 5.77 -9.71
N VAL A 140 -18.85 5.15 -8.59
CA VAL A 140 -18.69 5.83 -7.30
C VAL A 140 -17.27 5.64 -6.80
N ALA A 141 -16.59 6.76 -6.54
CA ALA A 141 -15.29 6.79 -5.88
C ALA A 141 -15.44 7.48 -4.51
N LYS A 142 -14.90 6.89 -3.45
CA LYS A 142 -15.06 7.39 -2.07
C LYS A 142 -13.72 7.35 -1.33
N THR A 143 -13.52 8.30 -0.42
CA THR A 143 -12.37 8.31 0.49
C THR A 143 -12.36 7.07 1.40
N ALA A 144 -11.17 6.55 1.70
CA ALA A 144 -10.96 5.43 2.61
C ALA A 144 -11.34 5.80 4.06
N GLY A 145 -11.07 7.06 4.45
CA GLY A 145 -11.39 7.61 5.76
C GLY A 145 -12.12 8.95 5.71
N PRO A 146 -12.50 9.49 6.88
CA PRO A 146 -12.84 10.89 7.03
C PRO A 146 -11.61 11.77 6.77
N LEU A 147 -11.81 12.95 6.18
CA LEU A 147 -10.70 13.86 5.86
C LEU A 147 -9.96 14.33 7.11
N ASP A 148 -8.64 14.29 7.02
CA ASP A 148 -7.75 14.79 8.05
C ASP A 148 -7.73 16.34 8.06
N PRO A 149 -7.72 16.98 9.23
CA PRO A 149 -7.60 18.43 9.37
C PRO A 149 -6.33 19.02 8.69
N GLY A 150 -5.33 18.21 8.37
CA GLY A 150 -4.09 18.62 7.72
C GLY A 150 -3.03 19.05 8.74
N LEU A 151 -1.76 18.94 8.34
CA LEU A 151 -0.61 19.22 9.23
C LEU A 151 -0.58 20.67 9.77
N PHE A 152 -1.22 21.62 9.07
CA PHE A 152 -1.16 23.06 9.38
C PHE A 152 -2.01 23.50 10.57
N VAL A 153 -3.07 22.77 10.91
CA VAL A 153 -3.94 23.11 12.07
C VAL A 153 -3.45 22.51 13.38
N CYS A 154 -2.58 21.50 13.35
CA CYS A 154 -1.93 21.00 14.56
C CYS A 154 -1.02 22.04 15.22
N LEU A 155 -0.47 23.01 14.48
CA LEU A 155 0.36 24.07 15.08
C LEU A 155 -0.47 25.13 15.83
N HIS A 156 -1.74 25.33 15.49
CA HIS A 156 -2.59 26.35 16.13
C HIS A 156 -3.29 25.86 17.40
N MET A 157 -3.12 24.58 17.77
CA MET A 157 -3.60 24.03 19.05
C MET A 157 -2.47 23.86 20.09
N VAL A 158 -1.26 24.38 19.83
CA VAL A 158 -0.09 24.29 20.74
C VAL A 158 0.44 25.67 21.15
N ILE A 159 -0.39 26.71 21.12
CA ILE A 159 -0.04 28.03 21.68
C ILE A 159 -1.05 28.40 22.76
#